data_AF-A0A971IAB6-F1
#
_entry.id   AF-A0A971IAB6-F1
#
_cell.length_a   1.000
_cell.length_b   1.000
_cell.length_c   1.000
_cell.angle_alpha   90.00
_cell.angle_beta   90.00
_cell.angle_gamma   90.00
#
_symmetry.space_group_name_H-M   'P 1'
#
loop_
_entity.id
_entity.type
_entity.pdbx_description
1 polymer ?
#
loop_
_entity_poly.entity_id
_entity_poly.type
_entity_poly.pdbx_seq_one_letter_code
_entity_poly.pdbx_strand_id
1 'polypeptide(L)'
;DGNQGSRLHYEPNNQGEWQEQPDFSEPPLALEGMADRFDFWEDEPDYFTQPGNLFRLLSPAEQQVLFENTARNMNGVPESIKLKHLEHCSKADPAYGEGVAKALGLKL
;
A
#
# COMPACT_ATOMS: atom_id res chain seq x y z
N ASP A 1 -32.92 -12.36 -5.33
CA ASP A 1 -33.75 -11.68 -4.31
C ASP A 1 -35.14 -11.30 -4.82
N GLY A 2 -35.33 -11.14 -6.13
CA GLY A 2 -36.56 -10.69 -6.79
C GLY A 2 -36.25 -9.87 -8.06
N ASN A 3 -34.99 -9.45 -8.25
CA ASN A 3 -34.46 -8.83 -9.48
C ASN A 3 -35.31 -7.68 -10.03
N GLN A 4 -35.85 -6.83 -9.14
CA GLN A 4 -36.70 -5.68 -9.49
C GLN A 4 -37.98 -6.02 -10.30
N GLY A 5 -38.36 -7.30 -10.38
CA GLY A 5 -39.59 -7.76 -11.01
C GLY A 5 -39.74 -7.34 -12.47
N SER A 6 -40.91 -6.81 -12.82
CA SER A 6 -41.23 -6.32 -14.17
C SER A 6 -41.06 -4.81 -14.33
N ARG A 7 -40.32 -4.15 -13.42
CA ARG A 7 -40.00 -2.72 -13.56
C ARG A 7 -39.28 -2.50 -14.88
N LEU A 8 -39.50 -1.34 -15.51
CA LEU A 8 -38.71 -0.93 -16.67
C LEU A 8 -37.24 -0.93 -16.27
N HIS A 9 -36.36 -1.42 -17.15
CA HIS A 9 -34.93 -1.61 -16.87
C HIS A 9 -34.07 -0.62 -17.66
N TYR A 10 -34.64 0.54 -18.02
CA TYR A 10 -33.94 1.59 -18.75
C TYR A 10 -34.36 2.98 -18.26
N GLU A 11 -33.47 3.94 -18.47
CA GLU A 11 -33.64 5.38 -18.23
C GLU A 11 -32.95 6.10 -19.42
N PRO A 12 -33.49 7.23 -19.93
CA PRO A 12 -34.71 7.91 -19.52
C PRO A 12 -35.99 7.17 -19.90
N ASN A 13 -36.99 7.20 -19.02
CA ASN A 13 -38.30 6.59 -19.24
C ASN A 13 -39.45 7.50 -18.79
N ASN A 14 -40.64 7.26 -19.30
CA ASN A 14 -41.84 8.05 -18.99
C ASN A 14 -42.57 7.61 -17.70
N GLN A 15 -42.00 6.69 -16.92
CA GLN A 15 -42.57 6.16 -15.68
C GLN A 15 -41.85 6.66 -14.42
N GLY A 16 -40.78 7.46 -14.58
CA GLY A 16 -40.01 7.98 -13.45
C GLY A 16 -39.25 6.91 -12.67
N GLU A 17 -38.97 5.76 -13.29
CA GLU A 17 -38.08 4.76 -12.68
C GLU A 17 -36.62 5.19 -12.84
N TRP A 18 -35.79 4.88 -11.83
CA TRP A 18 -34.33 5.12 -11.83
C TRP A 18 -33.88 6.58 -11.94
N GLN A 19 -34.66 7.53 -11.42
CA GLN A 19 -34.30 8.95 -11.45
C GLN A 19 -33.03 9.26 -10.65
N GLU A 20 -32.19 10.13 -11.19
CA GLU A 20 -31.02 10.67 -10.50
C GLU A 20 -31.41 11.56 -9.31
N GLN A 21 -30.46 11.76 -8.40
CA GLN A 21 -30.61 12.61 -7.22
C GLN A 21 -29.53 13.71 -7.24
N PRO A 22 -29.73 14.79 -8.00
CA PRO A 22 -28.70 15.81 -8.24
C PRO A 22 -28.30 16.59 -6.97
N ASP A 23 -29.13 16.55 -5.93
CA ASP A 23 -28.85 17.15 -4.61
C ASP A 23 -27.59 16.58 -3.94
N PHE A 24 -27.10 15.43 -4.41
CA PHE A 24 -25.87 14.77 -3.93
C PHE A 24 -24.70 14.86 -4.92
N SER A 25 -24.76 15.78 -5.89
CA SER A 25 -23.67 15.98 -6.84
C SER A 25 -22.35 16.28 -6.12
N GLU A 26 -21.27 15.60 -6.54
CA GLU A 26 -19.92 15.93 -6.09
C GLU A 26 -19.50 17.33 -6.55
N PRO A 27 -18.64 18.02 -5.79
CA PRO A 27 -18.05 19.28 -6.25
C PRO A 27 -17.08 19.03 -7.43
N PRO A 28 -16.94 19.98 -8.36
CA PRO A 28 -15.93 19.88 -9.42
C PRO A 28 -14.50 19.81 -8.85
N LEU A 29 -13.69 18.89 -9.38
CA LEU A 29 -12.26 18.80 -9.08
C LEU A 29 -11.45 19.50 -10.17
N ALA A 30 -10.66 20.51 -9.80
CA ALA A 30 -9.74 21.15 -10.72
C ALA A 30 -8.61 20.18 -11.09
N LEU A 31 -8.29 20.08 -12.39
CA LEU A 31 -7.20 19.27 -12.90
C LEU A 31 -6.10 20.15 -13.47
N GLU A 32 -4.86 19.75 -13.30
CA GLU A 32 -3.66 20.42 -13.81
C GLU A 32 -2.74 19.39 -14.49
N GLY A 33 -2.00 19.84 -15.51
CA GLY A 33 -1.08 19.00 -16.26
C GLY A 33 -1.68 18.36 -17.52
N MET A 34 -0.86 17.56 -18.20
CA MET A 34 -1.27 16.81 -19.40
C MET A 34 -1.81 15.44 -19.01
N ALA A 35 -2.62 14.82 -19.87
CA ALA A 35 -2.91 13.39 -19.76
C ALA A 35 -1.77 12.60 -20.41
N ASP A 36 -0.90 12.01 -19.61
CA ASP A 36 0.23 11.19 -20.06
C ASP A 36 0.57 10.11 -19.00
N ARG A 37 1.58 9.29 -19.28
CA ARG A 37 2.14 8.28 -18.36
C ARG A 37 3.22 8.91 -17.48
N PHE A 38 2.81 9.57 -16.41
CA PHE A 38 3.74 10.14 -15.42
C PHE A 38 4.50 9.06 -14.66
N ASP A 39 5.79 9.27 -14.46
CA ASP A 39 6.66 8.37 -13.71
C ASP A 39 6.69 8.75 -12.23
N PHE A 40 5.98 7.97 -11.41
CA PHE A 40 5.91 8.16 -9.96
C PHE A 40 7.28 8.07 -9.28
N TRP A 41 8.24 7.33 -9.84
CA TRP A 41 9.56 7.15 -9.22
C TRP A 41 10.38 8.45 -9.24
N GLU A 42 10.13 9.32 -10.21
CA GLU A 42 10.75 10.65 -10.30
C GLU A 42 10.04 11.66 -9.38
N ASP A 43 8.73 11.54 -9.24
CA ASP A 43 7.90 12.51 -8.50
C ASP A 43 7.95 12.29 -6.97
N GLU A 44 7.94 11.04 -6.50
CA GLU A 44 7.81 10.71 -5.08
C GLU A 44 8.79 9.59 -4.64
N PRO A 45 10.09 9.90 -4.44
CA PRO A 45 11.11 8.90 -4.14
C PRO A 45 11.23 8.53 -2.64
N ASP A 46 10.38 9.04 -1.74
CA ASP A 46 10.47 8.78 -0.31
C ASP A 46 9.74 7.49 0.14
N TYR A 47 10.41 6.36 -0.03
CA TYR A 47 9.87 5.04 0.33
C TYR A 47 10.13 4.63 1.79
N PHE A 48 11.05 5.31 2.47
CA PHE A 48 11.71 4.76 3.66
C PHE A 48 11.49 5.59 4.93
N THR A 49 11.11 6.87 4.81
CA THR A 49 10.89 7.73 5.97
C THR A 49 9.74 7.24 6.84
N GLN A 50 8.57 6.93 6.25
CA GLN A 50 7.42 6.48 7.05
C GLN A 50 7.64 5.11 7.71
N PRO A 51 8.17 4.07 7.02
CA PRO A 51 8.50 2.81 7.67
C PRO A 51 9.57 2.95 8.77
N GLY A 52 10.59 3.79 8.54
CA GLY A 52 11.62 4.08 9.54
C GLY A 52 11.05 4.77 10.78
N ASN A 53 10.14 5.73 10.58
CA ASN A 53 9.41 6.37 11.67
C ASN A 53 8.61 5.34 12.48
N LEU A 54 7.84 4.47 11.82
CA LEU A 54 7.07 3.42 12.49
C LEU A 54 7.97 2.48 13.29
N PHE A 55 9.08 2.04 12.72
CA PHE A 55 10.04 1.17 13.40
C PHE A 55 10.59 1.80 14.69
N ARG A 56 10.93 3.09 14.65
CA ARG A 56 11.42 3.83 15.82
C ARG A 56 10.38 4.05 16.91
N LEU A 57 9.09 3.89 16.59
CA LEU A 57 8.01 3.93 17.59
C LEU A 57 7.80 2.58 18.30
N LEU A 58 8.27 1.48 17.72
CA LEU A 58 8.15 0.16 18.33
C LEU A 58 9.03 0.03 19.57
N SER A 59 8.51 -0.62 20.60
CA SER A 59 9.32 -1.05 21.73
C SER A 59 10.36 -2.09 21.30
N PRO A 60 11.47 -2.27 22.04
CA PRO A 60 12.47 -3.28 21.70
C PRO A 60 11.91 -4.71 21.56
N ALA A 61 10.87 -5.05 22.35
CA ALA A 61 10.20 -6.34 22.25
C ALA A 61 9.42 -6.48 20.93
N GLU A 62 8.71 -5.43 20.51
CA GLU A 62 7.98 -5.42 19.24
C GLU A 62 8.94 -5.42 18.04
N GLN A 63 10.06 -4.72 18.13
CA GLN A 63 11.12 -4.79 17.12
C GLN A 63 11.66 -6.21 16.97
N GLN A 64 11.91 -6.91 18.08
CA GLN A 64 12.35 -8.30 18.05
C GLN A 64 11.31 -9.21 17.38
N VAL A 65 10.03 -9.06 17.73
CA VAL A 65 8.92 -9.78 17.09
C VAL A 65 8.86 -9.51 15.58
N LEU A 66 9.06 -8.25 15.16
CA LEU A 66 9.14 -7.89 13.75
C LEU A 66 10.27 -8.63 13.03
N PHE A 67 11.49 -8.63 13.60
CA PHE A 67 12.63 -9.31 13.00
C PHE A 67 12.40 -10.82 12.83
N GLU A 68 11.88 -11.48 13.87
CA GLU A 68 11.62 -12.92 13.87
C GLU A 68 10.48 -13.32 12.93
N ASN A 69 9.43 -12.50 12.85
CA ASN A 69 8.33 -12.71 11.92
C ASN A 69 8.82 -12.62 10.47
N THR A 70 9.60 -11.59 10.15
CA THR A 70 10.19 -11.40 8.82
C THR A 70 11.12 -12.55 8.46
N ALA A 71 11.98 -12.97 9.38
CA ALA A 71 12.91 -14.07 9.13
C ALA A 71 12.19 -15.40 8.86
N ARG A 72 11.15 -15.73 9.64
CA ARG A 72 10.33 -16.93 9.40
C ARG A 72 9.60 -16.88 8.06
N ASN A 73 9.10 -15.71 7.68
CA ASN A 73 8.39 -15.52 6.41
C ASN A 73 9.31 -15.71 5.18
N MET A 74 10.60 -15.39 5.34
CA MET A 74 11.63 -15.53 4.30
C MET A 74 12.22 -16.95 4.20
N ASN A 75 11.68 -17.95 4.91
CA ASN A 75 12.15 -19.33 4.79
C ASN A 75 11.95 -19.86 3.35
N GLY A 76 12.99 -20.49 2.79
CA GLY A 76 12.97 -20.97 1.40
C GLY A 76 13.12 -19.88 0.31
N VAL A 77 13.16 -18.59 0.67
CA VAL A 77 13.40 -17.50 -0.28
C VAL A 77 14.87 -17.47 -0.70
N PRO A 78 15.19 -17.30 -2.00
CA PRO A 78 16.55 -17.10 -2.49
C PRO A 78 17.30 -15.99 -1.76
N GLU A 79 18.58 -16.20 -1.50
CA GLU A 79 19.41 -15.25 -0.74
C GLU A 79 19.46 -13.85 -1.38
N SER A 80 19.51 -13.76 -2.71
CA SER A 80 19.49 -12.47 -3.42
C SER A 80 18.24 -11.64 -3.13
N ILE A 81 17.09 -12.28 -2.88
CA ILE A 81 15.84 -11.59 -2.54
C ILE A 81 15.86 -11.16 -1.06
N LYS A 82 16.41 -12.00 -0.17
CA LYS A 82 16.62 -11.64 1.23
C LYS A 82 17.52 -10.41 1.37
N LEU A 83 18.63 -10.39 0.62
CA LEU A 83 19.57 -9.26 0.62
C LEU A 83 18.90 -7.96 0.13
N LYS A 84 18.05 -8.02 -0.90
CA LYS A 84 17.27 -6.85 -1.34
C LYS A 84 16.34 -6.33 -0.25
N HIS A 85 15.67 -7.23 0.47
CA HIS A 85 14.81 -6.83 1.59
C HIS A 85 15.62 -6.17 2.71
N LEU A 86 16.79 -6.72 3.05
CA LEU A 86 17.69 -6.15 4.04
C LEU A 86 18.15 -4.74 3.65
N GLU A 87 18.51 -4.52 2.38
CA GLU A 87 18.88 -3.19 1.88
C GLU A 87 17.75 -2.18 2.08
N HIS A 88 16.50 -2.56 1.81
CA HIS A 88 15.34 -1.71 2.04
C HIS A 88 15.07 -1.45 3.53
N CYS A 89 15.22 -2.47 4.38
CA CYS A 89 15.13 -2.30 5.83
C CYS A 89 16.19 -1.32 6.35
N SER A 90 17.45 -1.45 5.88
CA SER A 90 18.54 -0.54 6.24
C SER A 90 18.32 0.89 5.73
N LYS A 91 17.67 1.07 4.57
CA LYS A 91 17.27 2.39 4.07
C LYS A 91 16.19 3.03 4.95
N ALA A 92 15.31 2.23 5.55
CA ALA A 92 14.30 2.70 6.51
C ALA A 92 14.92 3.04 7.88
N ASP A 93 15.74 2.15 8.42
CA ASP A 93 16.53 2.39 9.64
C ASP A 93 17.69 1.37 9.70
N PRO A 94 18.95 1.78 9.97
CA PRO A 94 20.06 0.85 10.10
C PRO A 94 19.82 -0.29 11.11
N ALA A 95 19.20 0.01 12.26
CA ALA A 95 18.92 -0.99 13.29
C ALA A 95 17.82 -1.97 12.86
N TYR A 96 16.90 -1.54 11.98
CA TYR A 96 15.92 -2.44 11.38
C TYR A 96 16.60 -3.46 10.46
N GLY A 97 17.45 -2.98 9.54
CA GLY A 97 18.21 -3.86 8.66
C GLY A 97 19.09 -4.85 9.43
N GLU A 98 19.84 -4.38 10.43
CA GLU A 98 20.68 -5.23 11.27
C GLU A 98 19.88 -6.28 12.05
N GLY A 99 18.74 -5.89 12.62
CA GLY A 99 17.85 -6.79 13.34
C GLY A 99 17.33 -7.94 12.48
N VAL A 100 16.85 -7.63 11.27
CA VAL A 100 16.37 -8.64 10.32
C VAL A 100 17.52 -9.49 9.79
N ALA A 101 18.69 -8.91 9.51
CA ALA A 101 19.86 -9.65 9.05
C ALA A 101 20.29 -10.69 10.08
N LYS A 102 20.36 -10.29 11.36
CA LYS A 102 20.67 -11.18 12.48
C LYS A 102 19.63 -12.31 12.60
N ALA A 103 18.34 -12.00 12.49
CA ALA A 103 17.27 -13.01 12.57
C ALA A 103 17.32 -14.01 11.40
N LEU A 104 17.79 -13.57 10.22
CA LEU A 104 18.00 -14.42 9.05
C LEU A 104 19.32 -15.22 9.08
N GLY A 105 20.21 -14.93 10.03
CA GLY A 105 21.56 -15.51 10.06
C GLY A 105 22.47 -14.99 8.92
N LEU A 106 22.18 -13.82 8.38
CA LEU A 106 22.93 -13.18 7.30
C LEU A 106 23.76 -12.01 7.84
N LYS A 107 24.78 -11.62 7.09
CA LYS A 107 25.52 -10.37 7.32
C LYS A 107 25.14 -9.37 6.24
N LEU A 108 24.95 -8.11 6.66
CA LEU A 108 24.87 -6.95 5.77
C LEU A 108 26.23 -6.69 5.11
#